data_AF-A0A1T5FU72-F1
#
_entry.id   AF-A0A1T5FU72-F1
#
_cell.length_a   1.000
_cell.length_b   1.000
_cell.length_c   1.000
_cell.angle_alpha   90.00
_cell.angle_beta   90.00
_cell.angle_gamma   90.00
#
_symmetry.space_group_name_H-M   'P 1'
#
loop_
_entity.id
_entity.type
_entity.pdbx_description
1 polymer ?
#
loop_
_entity_poly.entity_id
_entity_poly.type
_entity_poly.pdbx_seq_one_letter_code
_entity_poly.pdbx_strand_id
1 'polypeptide(L)'
;MKKIALVFSLISAFSFAQTDVEDQAPESMVSLQTAQNVMTYDLRGIYQIADKTCPADQGHTFNSVKYSEGEQQLNTDLKKRINQYLNSDAYAADGHFYIDLTISKSGDIKQINVGPDVPNTRYFYEDLKSAVKKLKGKWIPASCDATPIESKVRVKLLFDSLVIDNNAN
;
A
#
# COMPACT_ATOMS: atom_id res chain seq x y z
N MET A 1 47.57 -37.66 -42.54
CA MET A 1 47.74 -36.19 -42.55
C MET A 1 46.55 -35.61 -43.32
N LYS A 2 45.77 -34.61 -42.93
CA LYS A 2 45.73 -33.68 -41.80
C LYS A 2 44.28 -33.12 -41.78
N LYS A 3 43.78 -32.79 -40.58
CA LYS A 3 42.41 -32.37 -40.24
C LYS A 3 42.01 -31.07 -40.95
N ILE A 4 40.70 -30.78 -41.09
CA ILE A 4 40.03 -29.52 -40.67
C ILE A 4 38.51 -29.77 -40.72
N ALA A 5 37.88 -29.80 -39.55
CA ALA A 5 36.44 -29.69 -39.40
C ALA A 5 36.10 -28.20 -39.30
N LEU A 6 35.10 -27.76 -40.06
CA LEU A 6 34.69 -26.35 -40.17
C LEU A 6 33.76 -26.03 -39.00
N VAL A 7 34.28 -25.34 -37.99
CA VAL A 7 33.53 -24.81 -36.85
C VAL A 7 32.87 -23.51 -37.28
N PHE A 8 31.54 -23.49 -37.38
CA PHE A 8 30.78 -22.25 -37.52
C PHE A 8 30.81 -21.47 -36.21
N SER A 9 31.50 -20.32 -36.27
CA SER A 9 31.61 -19.33 -35.21
C SER A 9 30.26 -18.65 -34.95
N LEU A 10 29.86 -18.65 -33.67
CA LEU A 10 28.86 -17.79 -33.06
C LEU A 10 29.17 -16.31 -33.34
N ILE A 11 28.21 -15.55 -33.87
CA ILE A 11 28.06 -14.11 -33.58
C ILE A 11 26.56 -13.84 -33.46
N SER A 12 25.95 -14.31 -32.38
CA SER A 12 24.72 -13.69 -31.88
C SER A 12 25.13 -12.32 -31.33
N ALA A 13 24.58 -11.26 -31.91
CA ALA A 13 24.76 -9.91 -31.42
C ALA A 13 24.43 -9.86 -29.92
N PHE A 14 25.43 -9.58 -29.10
CA PHE A 14 25.17 -9.04 -27.78
C PHE A 14 24.56 -7.66 -28.02
N SER A 15 23.23 -7.59 -28.12
CA SER A 15 22.55 -6.36 -27.80
C SER A 15 22.93 -6.05 -26.36
N PHE A 16 23.72 -5.01 -26.19
CA PHE A 16 24.05 -4.44 -24.91
C PHE A 16 22.76 -4.31 -24.11
N ALA A 17 22.65 -5.11 -23.04
CA ALA A 17 21.78 -4.80 -21.94
C ALA A 17 22.32 -3.49 -21.35
N GLN A 18 21.89 -2.36 -21.89
CA GLN A 18 21.75 -1.15 -21.09
C GLN A 18 20.53 -1.38 -20.21
N THR A 19 20.70 -2.21 -19.19
CA THR A 19 19.84 -2.11 -18.03
C THR A 19 20.36 -0.90 -17.30
N ASP A 20 19.72 0.25 -17.55
CA ASP A 20 19.86 1.43 -16.72
C ASP A 20 19.77 0.98 -15.26
N VAL A 21 20.88 1.18 -14.53
CA VAL A 21 20.95 0.99 -13.08
C VAL A 21 20.49 2.31 -12.45
N GLU A 22 19.29 2.74 -12.81
CA GLU A 22 18.62 3.89 -12.20
C GLU A 22 17.23 3.41 -11.79
N ASP A 23 16.91 3.58 -10.51
CA ASP A 23 15.62 3.29 -9.87
C ASP A 23 15.18 1.83 -9.70
N GLN A 24 15.97 1.04 -8.96
CA GLN A 24 15.36 -0.01 -8.13
C GLN A 24 14.81 0.61 -6.83
N ALA A 25 13.77 1.46 -6.95
CA ALA A 25 12.86 1.63 -5.84
C ALA A 25 12.34 0.21 -5.46
N PRO A 26 12.26 -0.16 -4.18
CA PRO A 26 11.71 -1.45 -3.80
C PRO A 26 10.30 -1.58 -4.42
N GLU A 27 9.92 -2.76 -4.92
CA GLU A 27 8.62 -3.00 -5.60
C GLU A 27 7.38 -2.54 -4.79
N SER A 28 7.56 -2.28 -3.49
CA SER A 28 6.53 -1.77 -2.60
C SER A 28 6.29 -0.26 -2.72
N MET A 29 7.27 0.53 -3.17
CA MET A 29 7.20 1.99 -3.28
C MET A 29 6.48 2.44 -4.55
N VAL A 30 5.69 3.51 -4.42
CA VAL A 30 4.95 4.14 -5.51
C VAL A 30 5.33 5.62 -5.56
N SER A 31 5.57 6.15 -6.77
CA SER A 31 5.89 7.56 -7.00
C SER A 31 4.75 8.27 -7.72
N LEU A 32 4.39 9.46 -7.26
CA LEU A 32 3.43 10.39 -7.81
C LEU A 32 4.19 11.68 -8.14
N GLN A 33 4.39 11.93 -9.42
CA GLN A 33 5.20 13.05 -9.90
C GLN A 33 4.34 14.10 -10.57
N THR A 34 4.60 15.35 -10.22
CA THR A 34 4.04 16.54 -10.83
C THR A 34 5.16 17.55 -11.12
N ALA A 35 4.85 18.69 -11.73
CA ALA A 35 5.84 19.73 -12.00
C ALA A 35 6.38 20.41 -10.73
N GLN A 36 5.68 20.26 -9.59
CA GLN A 36 5.96 20.98 -8.35
C GLN A 36 6.25 20.05 -7.17
N ASN A 37 5.93 18.76 -7.26
CA ASN A 37 6.13 17.80 -6.18
C ASN A 37 6.44 16.39 -6.73
N VAL A 38 7.41 15.72 -6.13
CA VAL A 38 7.61 14.28 -6.24
C VAL A 38 7.25 13.64 -4.91
N MET A 39 6.08 13.01 -4.84
CA MET A 39 5.61 12.31 -3.65
C MET A 39 5.75 10.80 -3.83
N THR A 40 6.44 10.13 -2.93
CA THR A 40 6.51 8.67 -2.87
C THR A 40 5.80 8.14 -1.64
N TYR A 41 5.31 6.90 -1.73
CA TYR A 41 4.81 6.20 -0.55
C TYR A 41 5.06 4.69 -0.59
N ASP A 42 5.16 4.11 0.60
CA ASP A 42 5.31 2.67 0.84
C ASP A 42 4.18 2.15 1.73
N LEU A 43 3.57 1.04 1.31
CA LEU A 43 2.55 0.33 2.08
C LEU A 43 3.24 -0.66 3.02
N ARG A 44 3.52 -0.21 4.25
CA ARG A 44 4.34 -0.93 5.23
C ARG A 44 3.69 -2.19 5.81
N GLY A 45 2.38 -2.33 5.66
CA GLY A 45 1.65 -3.54 6.06
C GLY A 45 0.24 -3.25 6.55
N ILE A 46 -0.55 -4.33 6.63
CA ILE A 46 -1.94 -4.33 7.06
C ILE A 46 -2.07 -5.27 8.24
N TYR A 47 -2.52 -4.74 9.37
CA TYR A 47 -2.53 -5.45 10.65
C TYR A 47 -3.91 -5.40 11.27
N GLN A 48 -4.37 -6.51 11.82
CA GLN A 48 -5.50 -6.45 12.73
C GLN A 48 -5.03 -5.90 14.09
N ILE A 49 -5.73 -4.90 14.61
CA ILE A 49 -5.51 -4.41 15.97
C ILE A 49 -6.11 -5.46 16.93
N ALA A 50 -5.33 -5.82 17.96
CA ALA A 50 -5.72 -6.86 18.92
C ALA A 50 -7.08 -6.55 19.55
N ASP A 51 -7.95 -7.56 19.56
CA ASP A 51 -9.24 -7.52 20.23
C ASP A 51 -9.15 -8.34 21.53
N LYS A 52 -9.49 -7.70 22.66
CA LYS A 52 -9.46 -8.35 23.99
C LYS A 52 -10.77 -9.06 24.34
N THR A 53 -11.78 -8.96 23.47
CA THR A 53 -13.12 -9.53 23.68
C THR A 53 -13.22 -11.01 23.34
N CYS A 54 -12.19 -11.60 22.69
CA CYS A 54 -12.09 -13.03 22.41
C CYS A 54 -10.79 -13.63 22.97
N PRO A 55 -10.71 -13.84 24.30
CA PRO A 55 -9.51 -14.33 24.97
C PRO A 55 -9.25 -15.82 24.72
N ALA A 56 -8.15 -16.14 24.03
CA ALA A 56 -7.77 -17.52 23.71
C ALA A 56 -7.42 -18.37 24.94
N ASP A 57 -6.93 -17.74 26.01
CA ASP A 57 -6.64 -18.37 27.31
C ASP A 57 -7.91 -18.87 28.04
N GLN A 58 -9.09 -18.41 27.62
CA GLN A 58 -10.39 -18.92 28.08
C GLN A 58 -10.97 -20.01 27.17
N GLY A 59 -10.17 -20.53 26.22
CA GLY A 59 -10.57 -21.60 25.29
C GLY A 59 -11.33 -21.13 24.05
N HIS A 60 -11.45 -19.81 23.83
CA HIS A 60 -12.11 -19.26 22.65
C HIS A 60 -11.24 -19.37 21.39
N THR A 61 -11.90 -19.61 20.25
CA THR A 61 -11.26 -19.63 18.93
C THR A 61 -11.47 -18.30 18.23
N PHE A 62 -10.40 -17.52 18.14
CA PHE A 62 -10.38 -16.26 17.40
C PHE A 62 -9.98 -16.47 15.93
N ASN A 63 -10.79 -15.98 14.99
CA ASN A 63 -10.44 -15.89 13.59
C ASN A 63 -10.29 -14.43 13.18
N SER A 64 -9.16 -14.09 12.56
CA SER A 64 -8.89 -12.74 12.13
C SER A 64 -9.80 -12.29 10.99
N VAL A 65 -10.03 -10.97 10.94
CA VAL A 65 -10.62 -10.30 9.79
C VAL A 65 -9.79 -10.57 8.53
N LYS A 66 -10.45 -10.71 7.38
CA LYS A 66 -9.79 -10.96 6.09
C LYS A 66 -10.42 -10.09 5.00
N TYR A 67 -9.62 -9.69 4.03
CA TYR A 67 -10.16 -9.21 2.76
C TYR A 67 -10.53 -10.42 1.91
N SER A 68 -11.75 -10.45 1.34
CA SER A 68 -12.27 -11.65 0.66
C SER A 68 -11.42 -12.11 -0.50
N GLU A 69 -10.74 -11.17 -1.17
CA GLU A 69 -9.87 -11.42 -2.33
C GLU A 69 -8.40 -11.61 -1.94
N GLY A 70 -8.09 -11.63 -0.64
CA GLY A 70 -6.74 -11.80 -0.11
C GLY A 70 -5.96 -10.48 0.05
N GLU A 71 -4.92 -10.53 0.88
CA GLU A 71 -4.12 -9.36 1.26
C GLU A 71 -3.38 -8.73 0.06
N GLN A 72 -2.91 -9.53 -0.88
CA GLN A 72 -2.24 -9.03 -2.08
C GLN A 72 -3.17 -8.20 -2.97
N GLN A 73 -4.43 -8.63 -3.12
CA GLN A 73 -5.44 -7.86 -3.85
C GLN A 73 -5.80 -6.58 -3.10
N LEU A 74 -5.93 -6.62 -1.78
CA LEU A 74 -6.13 -5.43 -0.96
C LEU A 74 -5.00 -4.41 -1.13
N ASN A 75 -3.74 -4.85 -1.11
CA ASN A 75 -2.59 -3.99 -1.34
C ASN A 75 -2.65 -3.33 -2.74
N THR A 76 -3.00 -4.12 -3.76
CA THR A 76 -3.12 -3.66 -5.14
C THR A 76 -4.24 -2.64 -5.31
N ASP A 77 -5.42 -2.94 -4.77
CA ASP A 77 -6.58 -2.07 -4.82
C ASP A 77 -6.34 -0.78 -4.06
N LEU A 78 -5.74 -0.85 -2.87
CA LEU A 78 -5.47 0.32 -2.05
C LEU A 78 -4.45 1.23 -2.72
N LYS A 79 -3.34 0.71 -3.25
CA LYS A 79 -2.37 1.50 -4.04
C LYS A 79 -3.05 2.20 -5.21
N LYS A 80 -3.86 1.45 -5.97
CA LYS A 80 -4.64 2.00 -7.08
C LYS A 80 -5.55 3.14 -6.64
N ARG A 81 -6.24 3.00 -5.50
CA ARG A 81 -7.12 4.05 -4.99
C ARG A 81 -6.36 5.25 -4.44
N ILE A 82 -5.26 5.05 -3.73
CA ILE A 82 -4.40 6.15 -3.27
C ILE A 82 -3.94 6.97 -4.48
N ASN A 83 -3.42 6.33 -5.52
CA ASN A 83 -2.97 7.02 -6.73
C ASN A 83 -4.09 7.79 -7.46
N GLN A 84 -5.34 7.35 -7.34
CA GLN A 84 -6.47 7.98 -8.00
C GLN A 84 -7.03 9.19 -7.24
N TYR A 85 -6.90 9.20 -5.92
CA TYR A 85 -7.55 10.19 -5.06
C TYR A 85 -6.58 11.17 -4.41
N LEU A 86 -5.31 10.79 -4.25
CA LEU A 86 -4.29 11.65 -3.67
C LEU A 86 -3.91 12.75 -4.66
N ASN A 87 -4.04 14.02 -4.25
CA ASN A 87 -3.58 15.17 -5.00
C ASN A 87 -2.21 15.63 -4.50
N SER A 88 -1.14 15.09 -5.07
CA SER A 88 0.24 15.41 -4.67
C SER A 88 0.65 16.86 -4.96
N ASP A 89 -0.09 17.61 -5.77
CA ASP A 89 0.14 19.05 -5.97
C ASP A 89 -0.39 19.92 -4.82
N ALA A 90 -1.38 19.43 -4.07
CA ALA A 90 -2.06 20.23 -3.06
C ALA A 90 -1.34 20.26 -1.71
N TYR A 91 -0.41 19.33 -1.46
CA TYR A 91 0.27 19.18 -0.18
C TYR A 91 1.54 18.34 -0.30
N ALA A 92 2.48 18.57 0.62
CA ALA A 92 3.57 17.66 0.93
C ALA A 92 3.18 16.80 2.15
N ALA A 93 3.60 15.54 2.14
CA ALA A 93 3.39 14.61 3.24
C ALA A 93 4.68 13.82 3.48
N ASP A 94 5.20 13.92 4.71
CA ASP A 94 6.46 13.27 5.10
C ASP A 94 6.27 12.50 6.40
N GLY A 95 6.68 11.23 6.39
CA GLY A 95 6.74 10.39 7.58
C GLY A 95 5.71 9.26 7.63
N HIS A 96 5.52 8.74 8.85
CA HIS A 96 4.72 7.54 9.10
C HIS A 96 3.27 7.89 9.36
N PHE A 97 2.38 7.36 8.53
CA PHE A 97 0.94 7.49 8.66
C PHE A 97 0.27 6.14 8.85
N TYR A 98 -0.98 6.16 9.31
CA TYR A 98 -1.83 4.99 9.39
C TYR A 98 -3.27 5.31 9.05
N ILE A 99 -3.96 4.30 8.54
CA ILE A 99 -5.41 4.30 8.34
C ILE A 99 -6.00 3.19 9.19
N ASP A 100 -6.83 3.56 10.15
CA ASP A 100 -7.62 2.62 10.94
C ASP A 100 -9.01 2.45 10.34
N LEU A 101 -9.35 1.21 10.03
CA LEU A 101 -10.65 0.77 9.54
C LEU A 101 -11.37 0.04 10.66
N THR A 102 -12.62 0.40 10.92
CA THR A 102 -13.52 -0.41 11.75
C THR A 102 -14.40 -1.24 10.84
N ILE A 103 -14.26 -2.56 10.88
CA ILE A 103 -15.01 -3.52 10.09
C ILE A 103 -16.16 -4.05 10.95
N SER A 104 -17.39 -3.86 10.48
CA SER A 104 -18.60 -4.32 11.17
C SER A 104 -18.73 -5.84 11.15
N LYS A 105 -19.67 -6.36 11.94
CA LYS A 105 -20.07 -7.78 11.93
C LYS A 105 -20.62 -8.28 10.58
N SER A 106 -21.02 -7.37 9.68
CA SER A 106 -21.46 -7.69 8.31
C SER A 106 -20.33 -7.66 7.29
N GLY A 107 -19.11 -7.23 7.67
CA GLY A 107 -17.99 -7.07 6.75
C GLY A 107 -17.93 -5.71 6.06
N ASP A 108 -18.67 -4.71 6.54
CA ASP A 108 -18.68 -3.35 5.99
C ASP A 108 -17.69 -2.45 6.75
N ILE A 109 -17.08 -1.49 6.03
CA ILE A 109 -16.26 -0.45 6.67
C ILE A 109 -17.19 0.58 7.31
N LYS A 110 -17.26 0.60 8.65
CA LYS A 110 -18.10 1.50 9.45
C LYS A 110 -17.43 2.84 9.73
N GLN A 111 -16.11 2.84 9.94
CA GLN A 111 -15.35 4.05 10.30
C GLN A 111 -13.95 3.99 9.70
N ILE A 112 -13.45 5.15 9.28
CA ILE A 112 -12.11 5.35 8.75
C ILE A 112 -11.47 6.51 9.52
N ASN A 113 -10.37 6.25 10.22
CA ASN A 113 -9.57 7.27 10.89
C ASN A 113 -8.17 7.29 10.27
N VAL A 114 -7.64 8.47 10.00
CA VAL A 114 -6.28 8.65 9.49
C VAL A 114 -5.47 9.34 10.58
N GLY A 115 -4.22 8.91 10.77
CA GLY A 115 -3.31 9.53 11.72
C GLY A 115 -1.83 9.30 11.35
N PRO A 116 -0.88 9.78 12.17
CA PRO A 116 -1.10 10.63 13.35
C PRO A 116 -1.69 11.99 12.95
N ASP A 117 -2.30 12.73 13.87
CA ASP A 117 -2.75 14.10 13.57
C ASP A 117 -1.53 15.02 13.43
N VAL A 118 -1.33 15.60 12.25
CA VAL A 118 -0.24 16.55 12.00
C VAL A 118 -0.80 17.82 11.35
N PRO A 119 -0.16 18.99 11.52
CA PRO A 119 -0.66 20.24 10.96
C PRO A 119 -0.78 20.21 9.42
N ASN A 120 -1.75 20.94 8.88
CA ASN A 120 -1.93 21.18 7.44
C ASN A 120 -2.23 19.95 6.55
N THR A 121 -2.62 18.81 7.13
CA THR A 121 -2.87 17.57 6.36
C THR A 121 -4.35 17.25 6.14
N ARG A 122 -5.26 18.19 6.39
CA ARG A 122 -6.71 17.96 6.26
C ARG A 122 -7.09 17.39 4.89
N TYR A 123 -6.58 17.98 3.80
CA TYR A 123 -6.88 17.51 2.45
C TYR A 123 -6.28 16.12 2.17
N PHE A 124 -5.02 15.91 2.55
CA PHE A 124 -4.37 14.60 2.50
C PHE A 124 -5.18 13.51 3.22
N TYR A 125 -5.73 13.80 4.41
CA TYR A 125 -6.53 12.83 5.15
C TYR A 125 -7.87 12.54 4.49
N GLU A 126 -8.52 13.55 3.92
CA GLU A 126 -9.76 13.35 3.16
C GLU A 126 -9.53 12.56 1.88
N ASP A 127 -8.40 12.74 1.21
CA ASP A 127 -8.01 11.98 0.03
C ASP A 127 -7.73 10.51 0.39
N LEU A 128 -6.99 10.25 1.47
CA LEU A 128 -6.78 8.88 1.97
C LEU A 128 -8.09 8.20 2.40
N LYS A 129 -8.98 8.94 3.08
CA LYS A 129 -10.33 8.43 3.40
C LYS A 129 -11.11 8.12 2.13
N SER A 130 -11.02 8.97 1.12
CA SER A 130 -11.71 8.78 -0.17
C SER A 130 -11.19 7.56 -0.92
N ALA A 131 -9.88 7.33 -0.92
CA ALA A 131 -9.26 6.13 -1.48
C ALA A 131 -9.85 4.86 -0.86
N VAL A 132 -9.90 4.79 0.47
CA VAL A 132 -10.44 3.65 1.22
C VAL A 132 -11.93 3.45 0.97
N LYS A 133 -12.73 4.52 1.00
CA LYS A 133 -14.19 4.46 0.73
C LYS A 133 -14.52 3.88 -0.65
N LYS A 134 -13.55 3.88 -1.57
CA LYS A 134 -13.70 3.44 -2.96
C LYS A 134 -13.10 2.06 -3.22
N LEU A 135 -12.60 1.39 -2.18
CA LEU A 135 -12.35 -0.05 -2.22
C LEU A 135 -13.68 -0.76 -2.49
N LYS A 136 -13.66 -1.72 -3.41
CA LYS A 136 -14.87 -2.44 -3.83
C LYS A 136 -14.95 -3.85 -3.24
N GLY A 137 -13.84 -4.40 -2.76
CA GLY A 137 -13.83 -5.73 -2.19
C GLY A 137 -14.52 -5.76 -0.82
N LYS A 138 -14.88 -6.97 -0.42
CA LYS A 138 -15.64 -7.24 0.80
C LYS A 138 -14.68 -7.68 1.90
N TRP A 139 -15.04 -7.37 3.14
CA TRP A 139 -14.33 -7.91 4.28
C TRP A 139 -15.09 -9.12 4.83
N ILE A 140 -14.35 -10.14 5.21
CA ILE A 140 -14.83 -11.20 6.09
C ILE A 140 -14.52 -10.70 7.50
N PRO A 141 -15.54 -10.45 8.33
CA PRO A 141 -15.33 -9.95 9.68
C PRO A 141 -14.53 -10.95 10.52
N ALA A 142 -13.85 -10.45 11.54
CA ALA A 142 -13.31 -11.32 12.57
C ALA A 142 -14.42 -12.11 13.27
N SER A 143 -14.10 -13.27 13.84
CA SER A 143 -15.05 -14.05 14.62
C SER A 143 -14.45 -14.59 15.91
N CYS A 144 -15.31 -14.74 16.91
CA CYS A 144 -15.03 -15.45 18.15
C CYS A 144 -15.98 -16.63 18.23
N ASP A 145 -15.47 -17.87 18.28
CA ASP A 145 -16.27 -19.09 18.27
C ASP A 145 -17.34 -19.09 17.16
N ALA A 146 -16.89 -18.74 15.94
CA ALA A 146 -17.71 -18.56 14.74
C ALA A 146 -18.76 -17.43 14.79
N THR A 147 -18.88 -16.68 15.89
CA THR A 147 -19.75 -15.50 15.98
C THR A 147 -19.01 -14.26 15.46
N PRO A 148 -19.52 -13.56 14.43
CA PRO A 148 -18.88 -12.34 13.93
C PRO A 148 -18.79 -11.23 14.98
N ILE A 149 -17.63 -10.61 15.07
CA ILE A 149 -17.37 -9.46 15.94
C ILE A 149 -16.90 -8.25 15.13
N GLU A 150 -17.10 -7.06 15.69
CA GLU A 150 -16.50 -5.85 15.12
C GLU A 150 -14.99 -5.94 15.30
N SER A 151 -14.22 -5.53 14.30
CA SER A 151 -12.76 -5.60 14.35
C SER A 151 -12.12 -4.34 13.78
N LYS A 152 -10.89 -4.06 14.21
CA LYS A 152 -10.13 -2.92 13.74
C LYS A 152 -8.93 -3.38 12.93
N VAL A 153 -8.75 -2.80 11.74
CA VAL A 153 -7.61 -3.03 10.85
C VAL A 153 -6.81 -1.74 10.75
N ARG A 154 -5.50 -1.82 10.92
CA ARG A 154 -4.56 -0.71 10.72
C ARG A 154 -3.72 -0.97 9.48
N VAL A 155 -3.81 -0.05 8.53
CA VAL A 155 -2.87 0.05 7.41
C VAL A 155 -1.77 1.02 7.81
N LYS A 156 -0.51 0.65 7.65
CA LYS A 156 0.65 1.54 7.87
C LYS A 156 1.22 2.03 6.54
N LEU A 157 1.50 3.32 6.47
CA LEU A 157 2.01 4.01 5.30
C LEU A 157 3.26 4.81 5.68
N LEU A 158 4.21 4.91 4.76
CA LEU A 158 5.35 5.84 4.85
C LEU A 158 5.29 6.72 3.62
N PHE A 159 5.22 8.04 3.80
CA PHE A 159 5.25 9.02 2.73
C PHE A 159 6.55 9.82 2.77
N ASP A 160 7.02 10.23 1.60
CA ASP A 160 8.18 11.11 1.42
C ASP A 160 7.89 12.05 0.23
N SER A 161 8.01 13.35 0.42
CA SER A 161 7.71 14.38 -0.57
C SER A 161 8.91 15.29 -0.81
N LEU A 162 9.30 15.42 -2.07
CA LEU A 162 10.26 16.41 -2.54
C LEU A 162 9.50 17.54 -3.26
N VAL A 163 9.34 18.68 -2.58
CA VAL A 163 8.80 19.89 -3.20
C VAL A 163 9.87 20.54 -4.07
N ILE A 164 9.56 20.78 -5.35
CA ILE A 164 10.45 21.39 -6.32
C ILE A 164 10.22 22.91 -6.32
N ASP A 165 11.21 23.67 -5.85
CA ASP A 165 11.19 25.13 -5.98
C ASP A 165 11.74 25.54 -7.36
N ASN A 166 10.85 26.02 -8.23
CA ASN A 166 11.20 26.50 -9.56
C ASN A 166 11.58 28.00 -9.57
N ASN A 167 11.60 28.68 -8.42
CA ASN A 167 11.91 30.11 -8.31
C ASN A 167 13.39 30.40 -8.04
N ALA A 168 14.29 29.51 -8.44
CA ALA A 168 15.71 29.82 -8.52
C ALA A 168 15.97 30.79 -9.69
N ASN A 169 15.55 32.06 -9.54
CA ASN A 169 15.95 33.23 -10.33
C ASN A 169 15.72 34.51 -9.54
#